data_AF-A0AAN9HSN9-F1
#
_entry.id   AF-A0AAN9HSN9-F1
#
_cell.length_a   1.000
_cell.length_b   1.000
_cell.length_c   1.000
_cell.angle_alpha   90.00
_cell.angle_beta   90.00
_cell.angle_gamma   90.00
#
_symmetry.space_group_name_H-M   'P 1'
#
loop_
_entity.id
_entity.type
_entity.pdbx_description
1 polymer ?
#
loop_
_entity_poly.entity_id
_entity_poly.type
_entity_poly.pdbx_seq_one_letter_code
_entity_poly.pdbx_strand_id
1 'polypeptide(L)'
;MQRPAKVSIGPPHPDSVVETSSLSAVQPPDPTYDPKTKDELEISKALSCLQIETLVYACQRHLQHLPDGARAGFFIGDGAGVGKGRTIAGLIWENWHHGRRKALWISVGSDLKFDARRDLDDIGATCVKDPTFLSPDFSSSPEAAVHALNKLPYSKLDSKSVGVKEGVVFLTYSSLIASSENGSSRLKQLVRWCGPKFDGLIIFDECHKAKNLVPERGKQPTQTGKAVLDIQVNLTDSAI
;
A
#
# COMPACT_ATOMS: atom_id res chain seq x y z
N MET A 1 -8.85 -13.08 -23.39
CA MET A 1 -8.02 -12.46 -22.34
C MET A 1 -8.38 -11.00 -22.27
N GLN A 2 -8.81 -10.51 -21.12
CA GLN A 2 -9.14 -9.10 -20.94
C GLN A 2 -7.88 -8.24 -21.14
N ARG A 3 -8.01 -7.17 -21.92
CA ARG A 3 -6.97 -6.15 -22.10
C ARG A 3 -7.46 -4.83 -21.49
N PRO A 4 -6.55 -3.93 -21.10
CA PRO A 4 -6.91 -2.65 -20.52
C PRO A 4 -7.67 -1.82 -21.54
N ALA A 5 -8.55 -0.95 -21.06
CA ALA A 5 -9.40 -0.15 -21.94
C ALA A 5 -8.60 0.95 -22.65
N LYS A 6 -7.56 1.50 -21.99
CA LYS A 6 -6.87 2.71 -22.44
C LYS A 6 -5.35 2.65 -22.37
N VAL A 7 -4.76 1.83 -21.49
CA VAL A 7 -3.31 1.69 -21.36
C VAL A 7 -2.78 0.50 -22.16
N SER A 8 -1.67 0.67 -22.88
CA SER A 8 -1.08 -0.37 -23.75
C SER A 8 0.33 -0.81 -23.33
N ILE A 9 0.67 -0.60 -22.05
CA ILE A 9 1.97 -0.91 -21.46
C ILE A 9 1.91 -2.30 -20.81
N GLY A 10 2.99 -3.08 -20.90
CA GLY A 10 3.15 -4.37 -20.23
C GLY A 10 2.52 -5.58 -20.94
N PRO A 11 2.84 -6.81 -20.49
CA PRO A 11 2.33 -8.05 -21.06
C PRO A 11 0.83 -8.27 -20.76
N PRO A 12 0.14 -9.16 -21.51
CA PRO A 12 -1.18 -9.67 -21.13
C PRO A 12 -1.18 -10.28 -19.72
N HIS A 13 -2.30 -10.19 -19.01
CA HIS A 13 -2.45 -10.84 -17.71
C HIS A 13 -2.29 -12.37 -17.85
N PRO A 14 -1.54 -13.06 -16.96
CA PRO A 14 -1.26 -14.49 -17.10
C PRO A 14 -2.52 -15.34 -16.98
N ASP A 15 -3.44 -14.96 -16.10
CA ASP A 15 -4.74 -15.62 -15.94
C ASP A 15 -5.85 -14.97 -16.76
N SER A 16 -6.90 -15.73 -17.03
CA SER A 16 -8.11 -15.24 -17.68
C SER A 16 -8.94 -14.41 -16.69
N VAL A 17 -8.68 -13.11 -16.66
CA VAL A 17 -9.52 -12.14 -15.92
C VAL A 17 -10.85 -11.98 -16.65
N VAL A 18 -11.94 -12.01 -15.88
CA VAL A 18 -13.31 -11.82 -16.35
C VAL A 18 -13.91 -10.66 -15.59
N GLU A 19 -14.36 -9.65 -16.33
CA GLU A 19 -15.15 -8.54 -15.80
C GLU A 19 -16.63 -8.78 -16.07
N THR A 20 -17.49 -8.46 -15.10
CA THR A 20 -18.93 -8.58 -15.28
C THR A 20 -19.44 -7.48 -16.20
N SER A 21 -20.47 -7.78 -16.99
CA SER A 21 -21.09 -6.81 -17.91
C SER A 21 -21.57 -5.52 -17.23
N SER A 22 -21.92 -5.59 -15.95
CA SER A 22 -22.33 -4.42 -15.17
C SER A 22 -21.17 -3.49 -14.83
N LEU A 23 -19.97 -4.04 -14.60
CA LEU A 23 -18.76 -3.24 -14.29
C LEU A 23 -18.17 -2.61 -15.57
N SER A 24 -18.21 -3.34 -16.69
CA SER A 24 -17.72 -2.83 -17.99
C SER A 24 -18.64 -1.78 -18.64
N ALA A 25 -19.84 -1.55 -18.08
CA ALA A 25 -20.79 -0.56 -18.60
C ALA A 25 -20.32 0.89 -18.42
N VAL A 26 -19.38 1.14 -17.50
CA VAL A 26 -18.83 2.47 -17.24
C VAL A 26 -17.42 2.54 -17.79
N GLN A 27 -17.20 3.46 -18.74
CA GLN A 27 -15.86 3.70 -19.27
C GLN A 27 -14.99 4.40 -18.20
N PRO A 28 -13.75 3.93 -17.97
CA PRO A 28 -12.83 4.62 -17.07
C PRO A 28 -12.48 6.01 -17.62
N PRO A 29 -12.02 6.96 -16.77
CA PRO A 29 -11.53 8.26 -17.24
C PRO A 29 -10.32 8.10 -18.17
N ASP A 30 -9.93 9.13 -18.91
CA ASP A 30 -8.70 9.04 -19.72
C ASP A 30 -7.45 9.00 -18.81
N PRO A 31 -6.49 8.10 -19.10
CA PRO A 31 -5.21 8.08 -18.40
C PRO A 31 -4.36 9.28 -18.84
N THR A 32 -3.87 10.02 -17.85
CA THR A 32 -3.04 11.23 -18.02
C THR A 32 -1.74 11.14 -17.23
N TYR A 33 -1.62 10.13 -16.37
CA TYR A 33 -0.42 9.88 -15.58
C TYR A 33 0.57 9.01 -16.35
N ASP A 34 1.83 9.45 -16.42
CA ASP A 34 2.95 8.69 -16.98
C ASP A 34 3.82 8.18 -15.81
N PRO A 35 3.86 6.86 -15.54
CA PRO A 35 4.62 6.32 -14.41
C PRO A 35 6.12 6.57 -14.54
N LYS A 36 6.78 6.96 -13.45
CA LYS A 36 8.26 7.06 -13.41
C LYS A 36 8.94 5.71 -13.56
N THR A 37 8.26 4.64 -13.16
CA THR A 37 8.74 3.25 -13.25
C THR A 37 8.42 2.58 -14.59
N LYS A 38 7.93 3.34 -15.58
CA LYS A 38 7.44 2.80 -16.85
C LYS A 38 8.49 1.99 -17.61
N ASP A 39 9.69 2.54 -17.77
CA ASP A 39 10.76 1.87 -18.52
C ASP A 39 11.16 0.55 -17.82
N GLU A 40 11.28 0.56 -16.49
CA GLU A 40 11.59 -0.63 -15.72
C GLU A 40 10.45 -1.67 -15.76
N LEU A 41 9.19 -1.23 -15.74
CA LEU A 41 8.02 -2.10 -15.88
C LEU A 41 7.94 -2.74 -17.27
N GLU A 42 8.26 -2.00 -18.34
CA GLU A 42 8.29 -2.51 -19.71
C GLU A 42 9.41 -3.54 -19.92
N ILE A 43 10.59 -3.29 -19.34
CA ILE A 43 11.74 -4.20 -19.42
C ILE A 43 11.50 -5.46 -18.60
N SER A 44 11.12 -5.30 -17.33
CA SER A 44 10.93 -6.43 -16.40
C SER A 44 9.71 -7.28 -16.76
N LYS A 45 8.68 -6.67 -17.35
CA LYS A 45 7.38 -7.29 -17.63
C LYS A 45 6.73 -7.92 -16.39
N ALA A 46 7.07 -7.41 -15.21
CA ALA A 46 6.69 -8.03 -13.95
C ALA A 46 5.23 -7.77 -13.55
N LEU A 47 4.65 -6.66 -14.04
CA LEU A 47 3.22 -6.37 -13.94
C LEU A 47 2.54 -6.57 -15.29
N SER A 48 1.33 -7.12 -15.26
CA SER A 48 0.47 -7.17 -16.43
C SER A 48 -0.09 -5.80 -16.80
N CYS A 49 -0.50 -5.65 -18.05
CA CYS A 49 -1.12 -4.44 -18.55
C CYS A 49 -2.35 -3.98 -17.75
N LEU A 50 -3.15 -4.90 -17.20
CA LEU A 50 -4.30 -4.56 -16.33
C LEU A 50 -3.83 -3.95 -15.01
N GLN A 51 -2.79 -4.53 -14.39
CA GLN A 51 -2.22 -4.02 -13.15
C GLN A 51 -1.55 -2.66 -13.35
N ILE A 52 -0.90 -2.45 -14.49
CA ILE A 52 -0.31 -1.16 -14.88
C ILE A 52 -1.40 -0.11 -15.11
N GLU A 53 -2.51 -0.46 -15.76
CA GLU A 53 -3.64 0.46 -15.93
C GLU A 53 -4.22 0.90 -14.57
N THR A 54 -4.40 -0.04 -13.64
CA THR A 54 -4.83 0.27 -12.27
C THR A 54 -3.83 1.18 -11.55
N LEU A 55 -2.52 0.93 -11.70
CA LEU A 55 -1.46 1.79 -11.14
C LEU A 55 -1.57 3.22 -11.69
N VAL A 56 -1.73 3.39 -13.00
CA VAL A 56 -1.86 4.69 -13.66
C VAL A 56 -3.05 5.47 -13.11
N TYR A 57 -4.22 4.84 -12.99
CA TYR A 57 -5.40 5.51 -12.44
C TYR A 57 -5.25 5.85 -10.96
N ALA A 58 -4.69 4.94 -10.16
CA ALA A 58 -4.43 5.20 -8.74
C ALA A 58 -3.52 6.42 -8.57
N CYS A 59 -2.38 6.44 -9.26
CA CYS A 59 -1.45 7.56 -9.22
C CYS A 59 -2.08 8.87 -9.72
N GLN A 60 -2.87 8.82 -10.80
CA GLN A 60 -3.62 9.99 -11.29
C GLN A 60 -4.60 10.53 -10.25
N ARG A 61 -5.30 9.64 -9.53
CA ARG A 61 -6.21 10.05 -8.45
C ARG A 61 -5.46 10.64 -7.27
N HIS A 62 -4.30 10.07 -6.91
CA HIS A 62 -3.44 10.57 -5.83
C HIS A 62 -2.83 11.96 -6.11
N LEU A 63 -2.92 12.49 -7.33
CA LEU A 63 -2.54 13.89 -7.63
C LEU A 63 -3.63 14.90 -7.26
N GLN A 64 -4.83 14.46 -6.90
CA GLN A 64 -5.97 15.33 -6.60
C GLN A 64 -6.18 15.48 -5.10
N HIS A 65 -6.59 16.68 -4.68
CA HIS A 65 -7.07 16.94 -3.32
C HIS A 65 -8.57 17.19 -3.34
N LEU A 66 -9.25 16.67 -2.31
CA LEU A 66 -10.66 16.88 -2.05
C LEU A 66 -10.90 18.28 -1.46
N PRO A 67 -12.15 18.78 -1.42
CA PRO A 67 -12.46 20.11 -0.90
C PRO A 67 -12.04 20.35 0.57
N ASP A 68 -11.93 19.28 1.36
CA ASP A 68 -11.46 19.32 2.75
C ASP A 68 -9.92 19.34 2.87
N GLY A 69 -9.21 19.34 1.74
CA GLY A 69 -7.75 19.34 1.66
C GLY A 69 -7.12 17.96 1.81
N ALA A 70 -7.90 16.89 2.02
CA ALA A 70 -7.36 15.53 2.02
C ALA A 70 -6.97 15.11 0.59
N ARG A 71 -5.87 14.37 0.44
CA ARG A 71 -5.53 13.76 -0.85
C ARG A 71 -6.58 12.70 -1.18
N ALA A 72 -7.02 12.65 -2.44
CA ALA A 72 -8.03 11.69 -2.87
C ALA A 72 -7.46 10.26 -2.82
N GLY A 73 -8.22 9.33 -2.24
CA GLY A 73 -7.90 7.90 -2.23
C GLY A 73 -8.33 7.17 -3.51
N PHE A 74 -7.84 5.95 -3.68
CA PHE A 74 -8.19 5.04 -4.77
C PHE A 74 -8.65 3.68 -4.22
N PHE A 75 -9.72 3.14 -4.80
CA PHE A 75 -10.26 1.85 -4.39
C PHE A 75 -10.07 0.81 -5.49
N ILE A 76 -9.34 -0.27 -5.18
CA ILE A 76 -9.15 -1.41 -6.08
C ILE A 76 -10.25 -2.44 -5.76
N GLY A 77 -11.28 -2.47 -6.61
CA GLY A 77 -12.45 -3.36 -6.46
C GLY A 77 -12.31 -4.74 -7.13
N ASP A 78 -11.13 -5.07 -7.65
CA ASP A 78 -10.95 -6.27 -8.46
C ASP A 78 -11.13 -7.57 -7.66
N GLY A 79 -11.60 -8.60 -8.35
CA GLY A 79 -11.80 -9.95 -7.80
C GLY A 79 -10.53 -10.57 -7.21
N ALA A 80 -10.68 -11.69 -6.49
CA ALA A 80 -9.53 -12.49 -6.08
C ALA A 80 -8.82 -13.06 -7.33
N GLY A 81 -7.48 -13.19 -7.27
CA GLY A 81 -6.68 -13.79 -8.34
C GLY A 81 -6.11 -12.82 -9.38
N VAL A 82 -6.48 -11.53 -9.40
CA VAL A 82 -5.91 -10.54 -10.36
C VAL A 82 -4.51 -10.03 -9.99
N GLY A 83 -3.93 -10.52 -8.89
CA GLY A 83 -2.64 -10.04 -8.38
C GLY A 83 -2.66 -8.63 -7.78
N LYS A 84 -3.66 -8.32 -6.94
CA LYS A 84 -3.76 -7.04 -6.22
C LYS A 84 -2.50 -6.71 -5.41
N GLY A 85 -1.88 -7.71 -4.77
CA GLY A 85 -0.65 -7.52 -4.00
C GLY A 85 0.52 -7.03 -4.85
N ARG A 86 0.69 -7.55 -6.07
CA ARG A 86 1.68 -7.02 -7.05
C ARG A 86 1.33 -5.61 -7.53
N THR A 87 0.04 -5.31 -7.70
CA THR A 87 -0.41 -3.94 -8.04
C THR A 87 -0.05 -2.95 -6.93
N ILE A 88 -0.31 -3.32 -5.67
CA ILE A 88 0.09 -2.54 -4.48
C ILE A 88 1.61 -2.37 -4.42
N ALA A 89 2.37 -3.44 -4.66
CA ALA A 89 3.83 -3.38 -4.74
C ALA A 89 4.29 -2.37 -5.80
N GLY A 90 3.63 -2.34 -6.97
CA GLY A 90 3.89 -1.37 -8.03
C GLY A 90 3.63 0.07 -7.58
N LEU A 91 2.55 0.32 -6.83
CA LEU A 91 2.25 1.63 -6.25
C LEU A 91 3.30 2.07 -5.23
N ILE A 92 3.77 1.15 -4.38
CA ILE A 92 4.86 1.42 -3.43
C ILE A 92 6.14 1.79 -4.20
N TRP A 93 6.46 1.04 -5.25
CA TRP A 93 7.65 1.25 -6.06
C TRP A 93 7.63 2.58 -6.82
N GLU A 94 6.48 2.96 -7.39
CA GLU A 94 6.26 4.26 -8.02
C GLU A 94 6.43 5.39 -7.01
N ASN A 95 5.80 5.29 -5.83
CA ASN A 95 5.96 6.29 -4.75
C ASN A 95 7.43 6.42 -4.32
N TRP A 96 8.19 5.32 -4.31
CA TRP A 96 9.62 5.35 -4.01
C TRP A 96 10.41 6.21 -5.00
N HIS A 97 10.06 6.17 -6.30
CA HIS A 97 10.64 7.01 -7.36
C HIS A 97 10.22 8.49 -7.27
N HIS A 98 9.20 8.80 -6.49
CA HIS A 98 8.84 10.16 -6.08
C HIS A 98 9.50 10.58 -4.75
N GLY A 99 10.39 9.76 -4.18
CA GLY A 99 11.04 10.04 -2.90
C GLY A 99 10.18 9.76 -1.67
N ARG A 100 8.97 9.22 -1.86
CA ARG A 100 8.05 8.85 -0.79
C ARG A 100 8.38 7.46 -0.27
N ARG A 101 9.40 7.39 0.58
CA ARG A 101 10.03 6.13 1.02
C ARG A 101 9.43 5.49 2.27
N LYS A 102 8.26 5.93 2.70
CA LYS A 102 7.53 5.37 3.84
C LYS A 102 6.15 4.94 3.38
N ALA A 103 5.82 3.68 3.61
CA ALA A 103 4.48 3.15 3.35
C ALA A 103 3.94 2.38 4.55
N LEU A 104 2.63 2.43 4.75
CA LEU A 104 1.91 1.60 5.72
C LEU A 104 1.08 0.58 4.96
N TRP A 105 1.26 -0.72 5.22
CA TRP A 105 0.47 -1.77 4.59
C TRP A 105 -0.34 -2.52 5.66
N ILE A 106 -1.60 -2.11 5.81
CA ILE A 106 -2.55 -2.67 6.78
C ILE A 106 -3.27 -3.84 6.11
N SER A 107 -3.19 -5.04 6.69
CA SER A 107 -3.90 -6.23 6.21
C SER A 107 -4.58 -6.99 7.37
N VAL A 108 -5.08 -8.19 7.12
CA VAL A 108 -5.88 -8.98 8.07
C VAL A 108 -5.07 -9.91 8.96
N GLY A 109 -3.93 -10.38 8.47
CA GLY A 109 -3.07 -11.36 9.15
C GLY A 109 -1.61 -10.93 9.08
N SER A 110 -0.84 -11.24 10.14
CA SER A 110 0.59 -10.90 10.19
C SER A 110 1.42 -11.64 9.16
N ASP A 111 0.99 -12.85 8.80
CA ASP A 111 1.75 -13.74 7.92
C ASP A 111 1.69 -13.29 6.46
N LEU A 112 0.68 -12.47 6.11
CA LEU A 112 0.58 -11.80 4.81
C LEU A 112 1.71 -10.79 4.56
N LYS A 113 2.53 -10.50 5.57
CA LYS A 113 3.81 -9.82 5.37
C LYS A 113 4.69 -10.57 4.36
N PHE A 114 4.72 -11.90 4.40
CA PHE A 114 5.57 -12.69 3.51
C PHE A 114 5.08 -12.59 2.06
N ASP A 115 3.77 -12.55 1.85
CA ASP A 115 3.17 -12.25 0.53
C ASP A 115 3.51 -10.83 0.07
N ALA A 116 3.34 -9.82 0.94
CA ALA A 116 3.70 -8.43 0.61
C ALA A 116 5.19 -8.26 0.27
N ARG A 117 6.07 -8.98 0.98
CA ARG A 117 7.50 -9.08 0.68
C ARG A 117 7.72 -9.70 -0.69
N ARG A 118 7.17 -10.89 -0.92
CA ARG A 118 7.31 -11.62 -2.19
C ARG A 118 6.84 -10.75 -3.36
N ASP A 119 5.72 -10.08 -3.22
CA ASP A 119 5.16 -9.25 -4.30
C ASP A 119 6.06 -8.05 -4.63
N LEU A 120 6.73 -7.44 -3.64
CA LEU A 120 7.75 -6.39 -3.87
C LEU A 120 9.00 -6.95 -4.56
N ASP A 121 9.47 -8.12 -4.14
CA ASP A 121 10.65 -8.77 -4.72
C ASP A 121 10.37 -9.23 -6.17
N ASP A 122 9.20 -9.82 -6.42
CA ASP A 122 8.73 -10.31 -7.72
C ASP A 122 8.66 -9.21 -8.78
N ILE A 123 8.28 -7.98 -8.39
CA ILE A 123 8.24 -6.84 -9.32
C ILE A 123 9.58 -6.15 -9.50
N GLY A 124 10.62 -6.62 -8.81
CA GLY A 124 11.95 -6.04 -8.90
C GLY A 124 12.07 -4.69 -8.18
N ALA A 125 11.26 -4.42 -7.14
CA ALA A 125 11.32 -3.20 -6.31
C ALA A 125 12.57 -3.17 -5.40
N THR A 126 13.73 -3.44 -5.98
CA THR A 126 15.04 -3.61 -5.33
C THR A 126 15.56 -2.34 -4.65
N CYS A 127 14.98 -1.19 -4.94
CA CYS A 127 15.28 0.07 -4.25
C CYS A 127 14.63 0.16 -2.85
N VAL A 128 13.59 -0.64 -2.60
CA VAL A 128 12.91 -0.76 -1.30
C VAL A 128 13.68 -1.75 -0.44
N LYS A 129 15.00 -1.59 -0.26
CA LYS A 129 15.83 -2.53 0.53
C LYS A 129 16.31 -1.89 1.82
N ASP A 130 16.44 -2.69 2.87
CA ASP A 130 16.95 -2.21 4.15
C ASP A 130 18.47 -1.93 4.03
N PRO A 131 18.92 -0.67 4.16
CA PRO A 131 20.34 -0.34 4.03
C PRO A 131 21.19 -0.89 5.18
N THR A 132 20.57 -1.41 6.25
CA THR A 132 21.24 -2.06 7.38
C THR A 132 21.41 -3.56 7.20
N PHE A 133 20.83 -4.15 6.15
CA PHE A 133 21.03 -5.56 5.82
C PHE A 133 22.42 -5.78 5.24
N LEU A 134 23.37 -6.13 6.11
CA LEU A 134 24.63 -6.75 5.71
C LEU A 134 24.39 -8.26 5.67
N SER A 135 24.31 -8.85 4.46
CA SER A 135 24.29 -10.30 4.40
C SER A 135 25.65 -10.86 4.85
N PRO A 136 25.68 -11.85 5.76
CA PRO A 136 26.89 -12.59 6.07
C PRO A 136 27.36 -13.49 4.90
N ASP A 137 26.51 -13.73 3.89
CA ASP A 137 26.86 -14.42 2.65
C ASP A 137 26.77 -13.47 1.44
N PHE A 138 27.70 -13.57 0.49
CA PHE A 138 27.63 -12.78 -0.75
C PHE A 138 26.54 -13.32 -1.72
N SER A 139 25.83 -14.38 -1.33
CA SER A 139 24.84 -15.10 -2.14
C SER A 139 23.40 -14.65 -1.94
N SER A 140 23.03 -14.06 -0.80
CA SER A 140 21.67 -13.56 -0.60
C SER A 140 21.52 -12.12 -1.07
N SER A 141 20.57 -11.92 -1.99
CA SER A 141 20.13 -10.59 -2.36
C SER A 141 19.45 -9.94 -1.15
N PRO A 142 19.69 -8.64 -0.87
CA PRO A 142 19.00 -7.99 0.23
C PRO A 142 17.50 -8.03 -0.05
N GLU A 143 16.73 -8.53 0.92
CA GLU A 143 15.27 -8.57 0.87
C GLU A 143 14.71 -7.15 0.88
N ALA A 144 13.48 -6.97 0.38
CA ALA A 144 12.83 -5.67 0.52
C ALA A 144 12.76 -5.20 2.01
N ALA A 145 12.38 -3.96 2.29
CA ALA A 145 12.28 -3.40 3.65
C ALA A 145 10.83 -3.48 4.16
N VAL A 146 10.34 -4.66 4.56
CA VAL A 146 8.99 -4.85 5.11
C VAL A 146 9.11 -5.23 6.58
N HIS A 147 8.75 -4.31 7.46
CA HIS A 147 8.91 -4.42 8.91
C HIS A 147 7.56 -4.79 9.56
N ALA A 148 7.51 -5.92 10.26
CA ALA A 148 6.29 -6.37 10.93
C ALA A 148 6.09 -5.59 12.23
N LEU A 149 5.09 -4.71 12.29
CA LEU A 149 4.87 -3.84 13.45
C LEU A 149 4.74 -4.62 14.76
N ASN A 150 4.06 -5.77 14.74
CA ASN A 150 3.86 -6.64 15.91
C ASN A 150 5.16 -7.26 16.45
N LYS A 151 6.25 -7.26 15.68
CA LYS A 151 7.59 -7.71 16.11
C LYS A 151 8.48 -6.56 16.58
N LEU A 152 8.06 -5.31 16.37
CA LEU A 152 8.80 -4.12 16.77
C LEU A 152 8.36 -3.65 18.18
N PRO A 153 9.27 -3.08 18.98
CA PRO A 153 8.89 -2.49 20.27
C PRO A 153 7.94 -1.29 20.07
N TYR A 154 7.31 -0.83 21.16
CA TYR A 154 6.46 0.37 21.17
C TYR A 154 7.25 1.70 21.21
N SER A 155 8.59 1.65 21.24
CA SER A 155 9.46 2.82 21.16
C SER A 155 9.46 3.45 19.76
N LYS A 156 10.13 4.59 19.56
CA LYS A 156 10.13 5.23 18.23
C LYS A 156 10.75 4.30 17.18
N LEU A 157 10.05 4.09 16.07
CA LEU A 157 10.47 3.17 15.00
C LEU A 157 11.79 3.60 14.34
N ASP A 158 12.01 4.91 14.22
CA ASP A 158 13.22 5.51 13.66
C ASP A 158 14.35 5.73 14.68
N SER A 159 14.17 5.27 15.92
CA SER A 159 15.22 5.35 16.94
C SER A 159 16.44 4.52 16.55
N LYS A 160 17.61 4.86 17.10
CA LYS A 160 18.86 4.09 16.88
C LYS A 160 18.72 2.61 17.24
N SER A 161 17.87 2.28 18.22
CA SER A 161 17.65 0.89 18.66
C SER A 161 16.71 0.09 17.76
N VAL A 162 15.81 0.74 17.01
CA VAL A 162 14.81 0.06 16.15
C VAL A 162 15.19 0.15 14.68
N GLY A 163 15.75 1.29 14.25
CA GLY A 163 16.40 1.43 12.95
C GLY A 163 15.47 1.61 11.74
N VAL A 164 14.15 1.56 11.90
CA VAL A 164 13.19 1.66 10.79
C VAL A 164 13.03 3.13 10.39
N LYS A 165 13.89 3.60 9.48
CA LYS A 165 13.87 4.98 8.97
C LYS A 165 12.97 5.16 7.75
N GLU A 166 12.95 4.16 6.88
CA GLU A 166 12.21 4.10 5.61
C GLU A 166 11.83 2.64 5.33
N GLY A 167 10.98 2.41 4.33
CA GLY A 167 10.45 1.09 3.99
C GLY A 167 8.94 0.99 4.18
N VAL A 168 8.46 -0.25 4.22
CA VAL A 168 7.07 -0.62 4.42
C VAL A 168 6.89 -1.11 5.85
N VAL A 169 6.05 -0.44 6.63
CA VAL A 169 5.59 -0.98 7.91
C VAL A 169 4.33 -1.79 7.65
N PHE A 170 4.45 -3.11 7.82
CA PHE A 170 3.34 -4.05 7.67
C PHE A 170 2.67 -4.28 9.02
N LEU A 171 1.35 -4.20 9.05
CA LEU A 171 0.57 -4.31 10.28
C LEU A 171 -0.81 -4.90 10.01
N THR A 172 -1.45 -5.39 11.06
CA THR A 172 -2.85 -5.83 10.98
C THR A 172 -3.80 -4.74 11.45
N TYR A 173 -5.06 -4.81 11.05
CA TYR A 173 -6.14 -3.98 11.66
C TYR A 173 -6.20 -4.11 13.18
N SER A 174 -5.91 -5.29 13.74
CA SER A 174 -5.81 -5.49 15.19
C SER A 174 -4.59 -4.82 15.80
N SER A 175 -3.46 -4.81 15.10
CA SER A 175 -2.26 -4.09 15.54
C SER A 175 -2.48 -2.58 15.56
N LEU A 176 -3.27 -2.04 14.61
CA LEU A 176 -3.56 -0.60 14.54
C LEU A 176 -4.25 -0.07 15.81
N ILE A 177 -5.16 -0.86 16.39
CA ILE A 177 -5.88 -0.50 17.63
C ILE A 177 -5.13 -0.91 18.92
N ALA A 178 -3.99 -1.60 18.80
CA ALA A 178 -3.28 -2.13 19.95
C ALA A 178 -2.60 -1.03 20.79
N SER A 179 -2.54 -1.27 22.10
CA SER A 179 -1.79 -0.47 23.05
C SER A 179 -0.98 -1.37 23.97
N SER A 180 0.19 -0.92 24.41
CA SER A 180 0.97 -1.60 25.45
C SER A 180 0.34 -1.42 26.84
N GLU A 181 0.83 -2.19 27.81
CA GLU A 181 0.40 -2.13 29.22
C GLU A 181 0.59 -0.73 29.83
N ASN A 182 1.60 0.02 29.39
CA ASN A 182 1.85 1.40 29.83
C ASN A 182 1.06 2.46 29.02
N GLY A 183 0.09 2.05 28.19
CA GLY A 183 -0.79 2.96 27.44
C GLY A 183 -0.20 3.54 26.14
N SER A 184 0.94 3.02 25.65
CA SER A 184 1.50 3.46 24.38
C SER A 184 0.72 2.86 23.21
N SER A 185 0.11 3.71 22.37
CA SER A 185 -0.72 3.29 21.23
C SER A 185 0.11 3.06 19.96
N ARG A 186 -0.19 1.97 19.22
CA ARG A 186 0.39 1.71 17.89
C ARG A 186 0.03 2.78 16.87
N LEU A 187 -1.22 3.25 16.83
CA LEU A 187 -1.63 4.34 15.94
C LEU A 187 -0.75 5.58 16.16
N LYS A 188 -0.58 6.02 17.41
CA LYS A 188 0.27 7.19 17.73
C LYS A 188 1.73 6.96 17.36
N GLN A 189 2.25 5.74 17.53
CA GLN A 189 3.60 5.36 17.12
C GLN A 189 3.78 5.49 15.60
N LEU A 190 2.79 5.04 14.82
CA LEU A 190 2.81 5.10 13.35
C LEU A 190 2.70 6.54 12.84
N VAL A 191 1.76 7.33 13.36
CA VAL A 191 1.62 8.76 13.01
C VAL A 191 2.93 9.50 13.29
N ARG A 192 3.57 9.21 14.42
CA ARG A 192 4.89 9.79 14.75
C ARG A 192 5.96 9.38 13.75
N TRP A 193 6.01 8.10 13.36
CA TRP A 193 6.99 7.60 12.40
C TRP A 193 6.79 8.20 11.00
N CYS A 194 5.54 8.36 10.57
CA CYS A 194 5.18 9.02 9.32
C CYS A 194 5.63 10.49 9.35
N GLY A 195 5.36 11.19 10.45
CA GLY A 195 5.72 12.59 10.65
C GLY A 195 4.69 13.56 10.04
N PRO A 196 4.83 14.87 10.33
CA PRO A 196 3.80 15.87 10.04
C PRO A 196 3.64 16.25 8.55
N LYS A 197 4.56 15.81 7.69
CA LYS A 197 4.54 16.06 6.24
C LYS A 197 4.49 14.75 5.46
N PHE A 198 3.87 13.74 6.04
CA PHE A 198 3.78 12.45 5.40
C PHE A 198 2.88 12.55 4.17
N ASP A 199 3.46 12.29 3.01
CA ASP A 199 2.80 12.29 1.71
C ASP A 199 2.90 10.90 1.03
N GLY A 200 3.32 9.89 1.79
CA GLY A 200 3.50 8.50 1.34
C GLY A 200 2.20 7.70 1.27
N LEU A 201 2.33 6.41 1.04
CA LEU A 201 1.22 5.50 0.74
C LEU A 201 0.69 4.80 2.01
N ILE A 202 -0.63 4.80 2.21
CA ILE A 202 -1.34 4.02 3.23
C ILE A 202 -2.26 3.04 2.53
N ILE A 203 -1.94 1.75 2.61
CA ILE A 203 -2.70 0.69 1.97
C ILE A 203 -3.59 0.02 3.00
N PHE A 204 -4.90 0.02 2.74
CA PHE A 204 -5.87 -0.81 3.44
C PHE A 204 -6.19 -2.04 2.60
N ASP A 205 -5.39 -3.08 2.77
CA ASP A 205 -5.63 -4.38 2.16
C ASP A 205 -6.80 -5.08 2.86
N GLU A 206 -7.63 -5.78 2.09
CA GLU A 206 -8.91 -6.34 2.55
C GLU A 206 -9.77 -5.32 3.33
N CYS A 207 -9.85 -4.07 2.85
CA CYS A 207 -10.44 -2.93 3.58
C CYS A 207 -11.89 -3.10 4.04
N HIS A 208 -12.65 -4.05 3.48
CA HIS A 208 -13.95 -4.43 4.02
C HIS A 208 -13.88 -4.89 5.50
N LYS A 209 -12.67 -5.25 5.99
CA LYS A 209 -12.37 -5.60 7.38
C LYS A 209 -12.15 -4.39 8.29
N ALA A 210 -12.04 -3.18 7.75
CA ALA A 210 -12.03 -1.94 8.53
C ALA A 210 -13.35 -1.71 9.31
N LYS A 211 -14.41 -2.49 9.03
CA LYS A 211 -15.69 -2.66 9.77
C LYS A 211 -16.33 -1.39 10.34
N ASN A 212 -17.53 -1.07 9.83
CA ASN A 212 -18.57 -0.24 10.45
C ASN A 212 -18.09 1.09 11.07
N LEU A 213 -17.41 1.93 10.28
CA LEU A 213 -17.20 3.33 10.67
C LEU A 213 -18.53 4.11 10.73
N VAL A 214 -19.44 3.82 9.79
CA VAL A 214 -20.82 4.31 9.78
C VAL A 214 -21.73 3.15 10.18
N PRO A 215 -22.08 3.02 11.47
CA PRO A 215 -22.92 1.93 11.95
C PRO A 215 -24.40 2.14 11.57
N GLU A 216 -25.16 1.04 11.55
CA GLU A 216 -26.63 1.11 11.56
C GLU A 216 -27.15 1.93 12.74
N ARG A 217 -28.34 2.51 12.59
CA ARG A 217 -28.96 3.40 13.58
C ARG A 217 -28.97 2.74 14.97
N GLY A 218 -28.35 3.40 15.96
CA GLY A 218 -28.28 2.94 17.35
C GLY A 218 -27.06 2.11 17.73
N LYS A 219 -26.16 1.78 16.79
CA LYS A 219 -24.87 1.10 17.08
C LYS A 219 -23.71 2.09 17.09
N GLN A 220 -22.63 1.74 17.79
CA GLN A 220 -21.39 2.54 17.84
C GLN A 220 -20.40 2.07 16.77
N PRO A 221 -19.56 2.96 16.22
CA PRO A 221 -18.51 2.56 15.30
C PRO A 221 -17.50 1.63 15.99
N THR A 222 -16.95 0.67 15.25
CA THR A 222 -15.93 -0.22 15.82
C THR A 222 -14.65 0.54 16.13
N GLN A 223 -13.86 0.05 17.09
CA GLN A 223 -12.53 0.62 17.38
C GLN A 223 -11.63 0.61 16.14
N THR A 224 -11.71 -0.45 15.33
CA THR A 224 -10.96 -0.56 14.08
C THR A 224 -11.40 0.50 13.07
N GLY A 225 -12.70 0.70 12.87
CA GLY A 225 -13.22 1.73 11.96
C GLY A 225 -12.79 3.12 12.40
N LYS A 226 -12.87 3.42 13.70
CA LYS A 226 -12.37 4.69 14.27
C LYS A 226 -10.87 4.86 14.03
N ALA A 227 -10.06 3.83 14.30
CA ALA A 227 -8.60 3.93 14.10
C ALA A 227 -8.20 4.09 12.62
N VAL A 228 -8.96 3.48 11.70
CA VAL A 228 -8.79 3.68 10.25
C VAL A 228 -9.14 5.11 9.85
N LEU A 229 -10.21 5.70 10.40
CA LEU A 229 -10.49 7.13 10.17
C LEU A 229 -9.41 8.01 10.80
N ASP A 230 -9.04 7.74 12.05
CA ASP A 230 -8.08 8.54 12.82
C ASP A 230 -6.72 8.59 12.10
N ILE A 231 -6.23 7.49 11.54
CA ILE A 231 -4.94 7.51 10.83
C ILE A 231 -5.02 8.35 9.54
N GLN A 232 -6.14 8.31 8.81
CA GLN A 232 -6.36 9.15 7.62
C GLN A 232 -6.44 10.64 8.00
N VAL A 233 -7.15 10.96 9.08
CA VAL A 233 -7.27 12.34 9.59
C VAL A 233 -5.94 12.89 10.12
N ASN A 234 -5.08 12.05 10.68
CA ASN A 234 -3.76 12.47 11.14
C ASN A 234 -2.74 12.60 10.00
N LEU A 235 -2.99 11.97 8.85
CA LEU A 235 -2.09 11.88 7.70
C LEU A 235 -2.80 12.31 6.41
N THR A 236 -3.43 13.48 6.42
CA THR A 236 -4.37 13.92 5.36
C THR A 236 -3.80 14.02 3.95
N ASP A 237 -2.49 14.27 3.82
CA ASP A 237 -1.81 14.32 2.51
C ASP A 237 -1.27 12.95 2.07
N SER A 238 -1.58 11.86 2.79
CA SER A 238 -1.20 10.51 2.36
C SER A 238 -1.94 10.09 1.09
N ALA A 239 -1.25 9.38 0.21
CA ALA A 239 -1.91 8.60 -0.83
C ALA A 239 -2.57 7.37 -0.18
N ILE A 240 -3.86 7.14 -0.44
CA ILE A 240 -4.63 6.00 0.09
C ILE A 240 -5.02 5.08 -1.05
#